data_AF-T1AT04-F1
#
_entry.id   AF-T1AT04-F1
#
_cell.length_a   1.000
_cell.length_b   1.000
_cell.length_c   1.000
_cell.angle_alpha   90.00
_cell.angle_beta   90.00
_cell.angle_gamma   90.00
#
_symmetry.space_group_name_H-M   'P 1'
#
loop_
_entity.id
_entity.type
_entity.pdbx_description
1 polymer ?
#
loop_
_entity_poly.entity_id
_entity_poly.type
_entity_poly.pdbx_seq_one_letter_code
_entity_poly.pdbx_strand_id
1 'polypeptide(L)'
;FTPRDISDESNAEIARDVVAFWEDAKAEGLVDGVTPEQFGHDFFLTRARHGTGFWDRGRGEAGDRLTDMAHAYGESVPIEGDDGKIYFE
;
A
#
# COMPACT_ATOMS: atom_id res chain seq x y z
N PHE A 1 -7.15 -16.86 -9.73
CA PHE A 1 -7.73 -15.64 -9.16
C PHE A 1 -7.54 -14.47 -10.11
N THR A 2 -8.51 -13.56 -10.15
CA THR A 2 -8.51 -12.29 -10.89
C THR A 2 -8.87 -11.17 -9.91
N PRO A 3 -8.69 -9.88 -10.26
CA PRO A 3 -9.14 -8.79 -9.39
C PRO A 3 -10.63 -8.84 -9.02
N ARG A 4 -11.47 -9.55 -9.79
CA ARG A 4 -12.90 -9.74 -9.50
C ARG A 4 -13.16 -10.73 -8.36
N ASP A 5 -12.14 -11.48 -7.96
CA ASP A 5 -12.22 -12.43 -6.85
C ASP A 5 -11.96 -11.73 -5.51
N ILE A 6 -11.47 -10.50 -5.51
CA ILE A 6 -11.34 -9.67 -4.30
C ILE A 6 -12.72 -9.10 -3.93
N SER A 7 -13.05 -9.08 -2.64
CA SER A 7 -14.30 -8.50 -2.15
C SER A 7 -14.37 -7.00 -2.45
N ASP A 8 -15.58 -6.48 -2.66
CA ASP A 8 -15.78 -5.04 -2.90
C ASP A 8 -15.36 -4.21 -1.66
N GLU A 9 -15.53 -4.78 -0.47
CA GLU A 9 -15.12 -4.18 0.80
C GLU A 9 -13.60 -4.01 0.88
N SER A 10 -12.84 -5.07 0.63
CA SER A 10 -11.38 -5.00 0.67
C SER A 10 -10.82 -4.13 -0.45
N ASN A 11 -11.42 -4.14 -1.65
CA ASN A 11 -11.08 -3.17 -2.70
C ASN A 11 -11.30 -1.72 -2.24
N ALA A 12 -12.42 -1.44 -1.57
CA ALA A 12 -12.72 -0.11 -1.05
C ALA A 12 -11.78 0.29 0.11
N GLU A 13 -11.36 -0.66 0.95
CA GLU A 13 -10.40 -0.42 2.02
C GLU A 13 -8.99 -0.13 1.49
N ILE A 14 -8.46 -0.99 0.62
CA ILE A 14 -7.16 -0.79 -0.01
C ILE A 14 -7.12 0.57 -0.73
N ALA A 15 -8.18 0.93 -1.45
CA ALA A 15 -8.27 2.23 -2.11
C ALA A 15 -8.26 3.40 -1.11
N ARG A 16 -8.98 3.30 0.01
CA ARG A 16 -8.99 4.31 1.07
C ARG A 16 -7.58 4.49 1.68
N ASP A 17 -6.90 3.40 1.97
CA ASP A 17 -5.56 3.43 2.55
C ASP A 17 -4.54 4.07 1.60
N VAL A 18 -4.55 3.67 0.32
CA VAL A 18 -3.66 4.24 -0.70
C VAL A 18 -3.89 5.74 -0.85
N VAL A 19 -5.15 6.19 -0.86
CA VAL A 19 -5.47 7.63 -0.98
C VAL A 19 -5.02 8.40 0.25
N ALA A 20 -5.31 7.90 1.45
CA ALA A 20 -4.88 8.55 2.69
C ALA A 20 -3.35 8.66 2.76
N PHE A 21 -2.65 7.56 2.49
CA PHE A 21 -1.20 7.50 2.51
C PHE A 21 -0.57 8.42 1.45
N TRP A 22 -1.16 8.48 0.25
CA TRP A 22 -0.72 9.39 -0.81
C TRP A 22 -0.84 10.86 -0.40
N GLU A 23 -1.98 11.27 0.19
CA GLU A 23 -2.17 12.66 0.60
C GLU A 23 -1.23 13.06 1.75
N ASP A 24 -1.01 12.17 2.73
CA ASP A 24 -0.06 12.41 3.82
C ASP A 24 1.39 12.52 3.30
N ALA A 25 1.81 11.59 2.44
CA ALA A 25 3.13 11.63 1.81
C ALA A 25 3.32 12.88 0.94
N LYS A 26 2.27 13.29 0.22
CA LYS A 26 2.28 14.49 -0.61
C LYS A 26 2.39 15.76 0.24
N ALA A 27 1.70 15.81 1.39
CA ALA A 27 1.83 16.91 2.33
C ALA A 27 3.26 17.04 2.90
N GLU A 28 3.98 15.93 3.03
CA GLU A 28 5.40 15.90 3.40
C GLU A 28 6.38 16.10 2.23
N GLY A 29 5.90 16.28 0.99
CA GLY A 29 6.76 16.46 -0.19
C GLY A 29 7.47 15.18 -0.65
N LEU A 30 6.94 14.01 -0.28
CA LEU A 30 7.57 12.70 -0.52
C LEU A 30 7.08 12.01 -1.80
N VAL A 31 6.28 12.67 -2.65
CA VAL A 31 5.69 12.10 -3.88
C VAL A 31 6.36 12.59 -5.17
N ASP A 32 7.47 13.32 -5.06
CA ASP A 32 8.20 13.79 -6.22
C ASP A 32 8.78 12.62 -7.04
N GLY A 33 8.54 12.68 -8.36
CA GLY A 33 9.09 11.72 -9.33
C GLY A 33 8.44 10.33 -9.33
N VAL A 34 7.32 10.12 -8.64
CA VAL A 34 6.59 8.84 -8.62
C VAL A 34 5.19 8.97 -9.24
N THR A 35 4.72 7.89 -9.89
CA THR A 35 3.34 7.81 -10.35
C THR A 35 2.44 7.29 -9.22
N PRO A 36 1.13 7.62 -9.21
CA PRO A 36 0.21 7.08 -8.21
C PRO A 36 0.15 5.55 -8.20
N GLU A 37 0.25 4.91 -9.37
CA GLU A 37 0.26 3.45 -9.51
C GLU A 37 1.50 2.83 -8.85
N GLN A 38 2.69 3.35 -9.15
CA GLN A 38 3.94 2.88 -8.54
C GLN A 38 3.95 3.11 -7.02
N PHE A 39 3.44 4.25 -6.58
CA PHE A 39 3.37 4.58 -5.17
C PHE A 39 2.43 3.65 -4.40
N GLY A 40 1.27 3.30 -4.96
CA GLY A 40 0.35 2.33 -4.36
C GLY A 40 0.97 0.93 -4.25
N HIS A 41 1.70 0.50 -5.28
CA HIS A 41 2.44 -0.78 -5.24
C HIS A 41 3.52 -0.79 -4.16
N ASP A 42 4.34 0.26 -4.10
CA ASP A 42 5.42 0.35 -3.12
C ASP A 42 4.86 0.46 -1.70
N PHE A 43 3.74 1.18 -1.50
CA PHE A 43 3.03 1.23 -0.23
C PHE A 43 2.56 -0.17 0.21
N PHE A 44 1.86 -0.90 -0.66
CA PHE A 44 1.32 -2.22 -0.32
C PHE A 44 2.41 -3.23 0.06
N LEU A 45 3.55 -3.19 -0.64
CA LEU A 45 4.71 -4.02 -0.32
C LEU A 45 5.40 -3.60 0.99
N THR A 46 5.57 -2.29 1.19
CA THR A 46 6.29 -1.74 2.34
C THR A 46 5.50 -1.92 3.63
N ARG A 47 4.18 -1.69 3.63
CA ARG A 47 3.33 -1.91 4.83
C ARG A 47 3.40 -3.36 5.33
N ALA A 48 3.60 -4.30 4.40
CA ALA A 48 3.71 -5.72 4.66
C ALA A 48 5.16 -6.21 4.93
N ARG A 49 6.14 -5.30 5.09
CA ARG A 49 7.51 -5.62 5.55
C ARG A 49 8.28 -6.62 4.69
N HIS A 50 7.96 -6.75 3.41
CA HIS A 50 8.58 -7.73 2.50
C HIS A 50 10.03 -7.40 2.11
N GLY A 51 10.63 -6.34 2.66
CA GLY A 51 11.98 -5.89 2.32
C GLY A 51 12.10 -5.31 0.91
N THR A 52 10.97 -4.97 0.30
CA THR A 52 10.82 -4.37 -1.05
C THR A 52 9.79 -3.23 -0.97
N GLY A 53 9.68 -2.42 -2.02
CA GLY A 53 8.81 -1.23 -2.07
C GLY A 53 9.64 0.04 -2.10
N PHE A 54 9.43 0.97 -1.17
CA PHE A 54 10.11 2.29 -1.21
C PHE A 54 11.64 2.20 -1.13
N TRP A 55 12.17 1.18 -0.45
CA TRP A 55 13.61 0.92 -0.35
C TRP A 55 14.26 0.58 -1.70
N ASP A 56 13.59 -0.23 -2.52
CA ASP A 56 14.12 -0.67 -3.82
C ASP A 56 14.17 0.45 -4.87
N ARG A 57 13.55 1.59 -4.56
CA ARG A 57 13.54 2.79 -5.41
C ARG A 57 14.72 3.71 -5.14
N GLY A 58 15.55 3.44 -4.14
CA GLY A 58 16.74 4.25 -3.83
C GLY A 58 16.42 5.68 -3.38
N ARG A 59 15.32 5.88 -2.64
CA ARG A 59 14.83 7.22 -2.24
C ARG A 59 15.54 7.81 -1.01
N GLY A 60 16.55 7.14 -0.46
CA GLY A 60 17.28 7.59 0.73
C GLY A 60 16.35 7.88 1.90
N GLU A 61 16.57 9.00 2.59
CA GLU A 61 15.78 9.42 3.76
C GLU A 61 14.27 9.54 3.47
N ALA A 62 13.88 9.92 2.24
CA ALA A 62 12.48 9.96 1.85
C ALA A 62 11.87 8.54 1.81
N GLY A 63 12.65 7.55 1.40
CA GLY A 63 12.25 6.14 1.44
C GLY A 63 12.09 5.62 2.85
N ASP A 64 13.00 6.00 3.76
CA ASP A 64 12.90 5.64 5.18
C ASP A 64 11.67 6.27 5.84
N ARG A 65 11.42 7.55 5.58
CA ARG A 65 10.23 8.24 6.10
C ARG A 65 8.93 7.59 5.63
N LEU A 66 8.83 7.26 4.34
CA LEU A 66 7.67 6.55 3.79
C LEU A 66 7.52 5.14 4.36
N THR A 67 8.62 4.47 4.66
CA THR A 67 8.62 3.16 5.28
C THR A 67 8.05 3.21 6.69
N ASP A 68 8.47 4.19 7.49
CA ASP A 68 7.95 4.41 8.84
C ASP A 68 6.44 4.73 8.81
N MET A 69 6.02 5.60 7.88
CA MET A 69 4.61 5.94 7.72
C MET A 69 3.79 4.73 7.25
N ALA A 70 4.29 3.94 6.30
CA ALA A 70 3.58 2.77 5.77
C ALA A 70 3.40 1.68 6.83
N HIS A 71 4.38 1.46 7.71
CA HIS A 71 4.29 0.49 8.79
C HIS A 71 3.18 0.77 9.81
N ALA A 72 2.70 2.02 9.91
CA ALA A 72 1.58 2.38 10.78
C ALA A 72 0.24 1.78 10.32
N TYR A 73 0.13 1.42 9.03
CA TYR A 73 -1.07 0.78 8.45
C TYR A 73 -1.15 -0.72 8.73
N GLY A 74 -0.08 -1.32 9.26
CA GLY A 74 0.00 -2.76 9.45
C GLY A 74 0.04 -3.55 8.14
N GLU A 75 0.11 -4.87 8.29
CA GLU A 75 0.05 -5.79 7.16
C GLU A 75 -1.38 -5.90 6.64
N SER A 76 -1.54 -6.27 5.38
CA SER A 76 -2.83 -6.52 4.76
C SER A 76 -2.74 -7.87 4.06
N VAL A 77 -3.35 -8.89 4.66
CA VAL A 77 -3.18 -10.29 4.27
C VAL A 77 -4.42 -10.83 3.56
N PRO A 78 -4.27 -11.54 2.43
CA PRO A 78 -5.40 -12.13 1.73
C PRO A 78 -5.93 -13.35 2.48
N ILE A 79 -7.25 -13.39 2.71
CA ILE A 79 -8.00 -14.45 3.37
C ILE A 79 -9.25 -14.77 2.54
N GLU A 80 -9.44 -16.04 2.26
CA GLU A 80 -10.59 -16.60 1.57
C GLU A 80 -11.84 -16.57 2.46
N GLY A 81 -12.88 -15.89 1.98
CA GLY A 81 -14.19 -15.83 2.62
C GLY A 81 -15.10 -16.99 2.21
N ASP A 82 -16.10 -17.26 3.04
CA ASP A 82 -17.12 -18.30 2.81
C ASP A 82 -17.97 -18.05 1.55
N ASP A 83 -17.99 -16.81 1.04
CA ASP A 83 -18.68 -16.40 -0.19
C ASP A 83 -17.85 -16.62 -1.47
N GLY A 84 -16.65 -17.18 -1.33
CA GLY A 84 -15.71 -17.41 -2.43
C GLY A 84 -14.95 -16.16 -2.88
N LYS A 85 -15.00 -15.07 -2.10
CA LYS A 85 -14.18 -13.87 -2.30
C LYS A 85 -12.90 -13.90 -1.48
N ILE A 86 -11.95 -13.05 -1.85
CA ILE A 86 -10.73 -12.77 -1.10
C ILE A 86 -10.93 -11.47 -0.36
N TYR A 87 -10.77 -11.53 0.95
CA TYR A 87 -10.72 -10.40 1.86
C TYR A 87 -9.27 -10.08 2.18
N PHE A 88 -8.97 -8.81 2.39
CA PHE A 88 -7.69 -8.36 2.92
C PHE A 88 -7.94 -7.79 4.32
N GLU A 89 -7.25 -8.36 5.32
CA GLU A 89 -7.33 -7.98 6.74
C GLU A 89 -5.97 -7.56 7.31
#